data_AF-A0A1C5JQ19-F1
#
_entry.id   AF-A0A1C5JQ19-F1
#
_cell.length_a   1.000
_cell.length_b   1.000
_cell.length_c   1.000
_cell.angle_alpha   90.00
_cell.angle_beta   90.00
_cell.angle_gamma   90.00
#
_symmetry.space_group_name_H-M   'P 1'
#
loop_
_entity.id
_entity.type
_entity.pdbx_description
1 polymer ?
#
loop_
_entity_poly.entity_id
_entity_poly.type
_entity_poly.pdbx_seq_one_letter_code
_entity_poly.pdbx_strand_id
1 'polypeptide(L)'
;MTSVRTLNVDRIVSWAADLAESYEGWDGLRAWESLEHDLRIDATHDRRGHVNLRFVIRGPRGYDPSAWEASVMVTLDAGEDMRRLVAELGDLVS
;
A
#
# COMPACT_ATOMS: atom_id res chain seq x y z
N MET A 1 -18.03 11.26 -14.43
CA MET A 1 -18.48 9.93 -13.97
C MET A 1 -17.25 9.24 -13.38
N THR A 2 -17.00 9.45 -12.10
CA THR A 2 -15.81 8.94 -11.40
C THR A 2 -16.09 7.46 -11.13
N SER A 3 -15.56 6.59 -11.98
CA SER A 3 -15.69 5.15 -11.80
C SER A 3 -14.94 4.79 -10.53
N VAL A 4 -15.67 4.38 -9.48
CA VAL A 4 -15.08 3.71 -8.31
C VAL A 4 -14.52 2.39 -8.83
N ARG A 5 -13.24 2.44 -9.19
CA ARG A 5 -12.49 1.30 -9.69
C ARG A 5 -12.24 0.40 -8.50
N THR A 6 -12.72 -0.82 -8.63
CA THR A 6 -12.50 -1.95 -7.74
C THR A 6 -11.00 -2.30 -7.77
N LEU A 7 -10.16 -1.44 -7.16
CA LEU A 7 -8.89 -1.84 -6.55
C LEU A 7 -9.20 -3.17 -5.87
N ASN A 8 -8.43 -4.22 -6.08
CA ASN A 8 -8.77 -5.55 -5.56
C ASN A 8 -8.80 -5.51 -4.02
N VAL A 9 -9.95 -5.12 -3.47
CA VAL A 9 -10.13 -4.55 -2.14
C VAL A 9 -9.73 -5.57 -1.08
N ASP A 10 -10.23 -6.78 -1.27
CA ASP A 10 -9.92 -7.94 -0.44
C ASP A 10 -8.41 -8.23 -0.41
N ARG A 11 -7.71 -8.03 -1.53
CA ARG A 11 -6.28 -8.31 -1.62
C ARG A 11 -5.40 -7.24 -0.98
N ILE A 12 -5.77 -5.96 -1.01
CA ILE A 12 -4.98 -4.92 -0.33
C ILE A 12 -5.14 -5.02 1.19
N VAL A 13 -6.36 -5.24 1.68
CA VAL A 13 -6.62 -5.39 3.12
C VAL A 13 -5.94 -6.64 3.65
N SER A 14 -6.07 -7.79 2.96
CA SER A 14 -5.40 -9.03 3.36
C SER A 14 -3.88 -8.92 3.31
N TRP A 15 -3.33 -8.22 2.31
CA TRP A 15 -1.89 -7.97 2.24
C TRP A 15 -1.41 -7.08 3.40
N ALA A 16 -2.12 -6.01 3.73
CA ALA A 16 -1.78 -5.14 4.85
C ALA A 16 -1.92 -5.87 6.20
N ALA A 17 -2.91 -6.76 6.33
CA ALA A 17 -3.08 -7.61 7.51
C ALA A 17 -1.88 -8.55 7.70
N ASP A 18 -1.40 -9.20 6.63
CA ASP A 18 -0.20 -10.06 6.68
C ASP A 18 1.06 -9.29 7.14
N LEU A 19 1.19 -8.01 6.75
CA LEU A 19 2.26 -7.14 7.27
C LEU A 19 2.12 -6.87 8.78
N ALA A 20 0.90 -6.62 9.25
CA ALA A 20 0.61 -6.38 10.67
C ALA A 20 0.77 -7.64 11.54
N GLU A 21 0.54 -8.82 10.96
CA GLU A 21 0.82 -10.11 11.62
C GLU A 21 2.31 -10.43 11.63
N SER A 22 3.06 -9.99 10.61
CA SER A 22 4.52 -10.11 10.52
C SER A 22 5.28 -9.04 11.32
N TYR A 23 4.77 -8.64 12.50
CA TYR A 23 5.33 -7.57 13.33
C TYR A 23 6.73 -7.88 13.88
N GLU A 24 7.09 -9.16 13.97
CA GLU A 24 8.45 -9.62 14.29
C GLU A 24 9.48 -9.26 13.19
N GLY A 25 8.98 -8.93 11.99
CA GLY A 25 9.73 -8.43 10.87
C GLY A 25 9.89 -9.43 9.73
N TRP A 26 10.34 -8.93 8.58
CA TRP A 26 10.68 -9.72 7.41
C TRP A 26 11.95 -9.18 6.74
N ASP A 27 12.53 -9.97 5.83
CA ASP A 27 13.64 -9.53 4.99
C ASP A 27 13.13 -9.09 3.61
N GLY A 28 13.81 -8.10 3.03
CA GLY A 28 13.53 -7.63 1.69
C GLY A 28 12.25 -6.80 1.52
N LEU A 29 11.82 -6.69 0.27
CA LEU A 29 10.69 -5.89 -0.17
C LEU A 29 9.45 -6.77 -0.30
N ARG A 30 8.35 -6.35 0.33
CA ARG A 30 7.01 -6.85 0.02
C ARG A 30 6.27 -5.78 -0.76
N ALA A 31 5.69 -6.15 -1.89
CA ALA A 31 5.00 -5.19 -2.75
C ALA A 31 3.58 -5.65 -3.01
N TRP A 32 2.66 -4.68 -3.03
CA TRP A 32 1.32 -4.84 -3.55
C TRP A 32 1.10 -3.86 -4.70
N GLU A 33 0.38 -4.29 -5.72
CA GLU A 33 0.06 -3.45 -6.86
C GLU A 33 -1.39 -3.67 -7.30
N SER A 34 -2.06 -2.57 -7.61
CA SER A 34 -3.39 -2.58 -8.20
C SER A 34 -3.37 -3.25 -9.58
N LEU A 35 -4.48 -3.89 -9.98
CA LEU A 35 -4.61 -4.51 -11.31
C LEU A 35 -4.45 -3.50 -12.45
N GLU A 36 -4.85 -2.27 -12.21
CA GLU A 36 -4.75 -1.18 -13.17
C GLU A 36 -3.41 -0.46 -13.08
N HIS A 37 -2.50 -0.97 -12.25
CA HIS A 37 -1.17 -0.45 -11.85
C HIS A 37 -1.05 1.08 -11.82
N ASP A 38 -2.11 1.73 -11.35
CA ASP A 38 -2.13 3.15 -11.02
C ASP A 38 -1.72 3.39 -9.56
N LEU A 39 -1.86 2.38 -8.69
CA LEU A 39 -1.33 2.36 -7.33
C LEU A 39 -0.41 1.16 -7.10
N ARG A 40 0.78 1.43 -6.52
CA ARG A 40 1.71 0.45 -5.96
C ARG A 40 2.08 0.83 -4.53
N ILE A 41 2.22 -0.17 -3.67
CA ILE A 41 2.67 -0.01 -2.29
C ILE A 41 3.85 -0.94 -2.06
N ASP A 42 4.97 -0.37 -1.68
CA ASP A 42 6.18 -1.09 -1.31
C ASP A 42 6.36 -1.04 0.21
N ALA A 43 6.64 -2.18 0.84
CA ALA A 43 6.79 -2.34 2.28
C ALA A 43 8.13 -2.98 2.65
N THR A 44 8.83 -2.37 3.61
CA THR A 44 10.05 -2.91 4.21
C THR A 44 9.98 -2.80 5.72
N HIS A 45 10.59 -3.75 6.42
CA HIS A 45 10.69 -3.73 7.87
C HIS A 45 12.12 -3.38 8.30
N ASP A 46 12.28 -2.43 9.21
CA ASP A 46 13.61 -1.94 9.61
C ASP A 46 14.30 -2.80 10.69
N ARG A 47 13.60 -3.85 11.15
CA ARG A 47 13.99 -4.73 12.29
C ARG A 47 14.10 -4.02 13.64
N ARG A 48 13.61 -2.79 13.76
CA ARG A 48 13.50 -2.07 15.03
C ARG A 48 12.05 -1.80 15.42
N GLY A 49 11.12 -2.52 14.80
CA GLY A 49 9.68 -2.42 15.05
C GLY A 49 8.96 -1.43 14.15
N HIS A 50 9.56 -0.98 13.04
CA HIS A 50 8.90 -0.08 12.09
C HIS A 50 8.73 -0.71 10.71
N VAL A 51 7.62 -0.37 10.09
CA VAL A 51 7.32 -0.65 8.68
C VAL A 51 7.41 0.65 7.89
N ASN A 52 8.23 0.65 6.86
CA ASN A 52 8.30 1.74 5.89
C ASN A 52 7.45 1.37 4.68
N LEU A 53 6.41 2.16 4.45
CA LEU A 53 5.51 2.04 3.31
C LEU A 53 5.79 3.16 2.32
N ARG A 54 6.04 2.81 1.06
CA ARG A 54 6.10 3.75 -0.05
C ARG A 54 4.89 3.55 -0.94
N PHE A 55 4.03 4.54 -1.00
CA PHE A 55 2.90 4.59 -1.92
C PHE A 55 3.36 5.28 -3.19
N VAL A 56 3.07 4.68 -4.33
CA VAL A 56 3.38 5.23 -5.66
C VAL A 56 2.08 5.26 -6.46
N ILE A 57 1.68 6.46 -6.86
CA ILE A 57 0.47 6.72 -7.64
C ILE A 57 0.88 7.21 -9.02
N ARG A 58 0.23 6.68 -10.06
CA ARG A 58 0.50 7.01 -11.45
C ARG A 58 -0.76 7.51 -12.14
N GLY A 59 -0.57 8.55 -12.94
CA GLY A 59 -1.58 9.11 -13.83
C GLY A 59 -1.72 8.33 -15.14
N PRO A 60 -2.30 8.96 -16.19
CA PRO A 60 -2.52 8.32 -17.48
C PRO A 60 -1.27 7.64 -18.04
N ARG A 61 -1.48 6.49 -18.71
CA ARG A 61 -0.42 5.56 -19.12
C ARG A 61 0.00 5.76 -20.57
N GLY A 62 1.17 5.20 -20.89
CA GLY A 62 1.71 5.19 -22.25
C GLY A 62 2.45 6.48 -22.59
N TYR A 63 2.54 6.81 -23.88
CA TYR A 63 3.14 8.06 -24.35
C TYR A 63 2.19 9.26 -24.19
N ASP A 64 1.35 9.25 -23.15
CA ASP A 64 0.46 10.36 -22.86
C ASP A 64 1.29 11.52 -22.29
N PRO A 65 1.23 12.72 -22.89
CA PRO A 65 2.01 13.87 -22.43
C PRO A 65 1.59 14.37 -21.04
N SER A 66 0.44 13.91 -20.51
CA SER A 66 -0.02 14.17 -19.15
C SER A 66 0.28 13.03 -18.16
N ALA A 67 1.08 12.03 -18.57
CA ALA A 67 1.55 10.98 -17.67
C ALA A 67 2.36 11.58 -16.50
N TRP A 68 2.07 11.11 -15.29
CA TRP A 68 2.75 11.55 -14.07
C TRP A 68 2.90 10.40 -13.07
N GLU A 69 3.87 10.53 -12.17
CA GLU A 69 4.05 9.66 -11.01
C GLU A 69 4.26 10.53 -9.77
N ALA A 70 3.60 10.19 -8.67
CA ALA A 70 3.83 10.77 -7.36
C ALA A 70 4.11 9.65 -6.36
N SER A 71 4.97 9.91 -5.37
CA SER A 71 5.20 8.94 -4.30
C SER A 71 5.32 9.60 -2.94
N VAL A 72 4.85 8.89 -1.91
CA VAL A 72 4.93 9.30 -0.51
C VAL A 72 5.46 8.12 0.31
N MET A 73 6.30 8.42 1.29
CA MET A 73 6.82 7.46 2.24
C MET A 73 6.22 7.72 3.62
N VAL A 74 5.74 6.66 4.27
CA VAL A 74 5.17 6.68 5.61
C VAL A 74 5.87 5.62 6.43
N THR A 75 6.28 5.96 7.64
CA THR A 75 6.85 5.02 8.61
C THR A 75 5.84 4.80 9.71
N LEU A 76 5.51 3.55 9.99
CA LEU A 76 4.52 3.15 10.99
C LEU A 76 5.16 2.21 12.01
N ASP A 77 4.67 2.24 13.25
CA ASP A 77 4.91 1.15 14.18
C ASP A 77 4.34 -0.16 13.61
N ALA A 78 5.13 -1.23 13.65
CA ALA A 78 4.78 -2.52 13.06
C ALA A 78 3.59 -3.21 13.76
N GLY A 79 3.20 -2.75 14.95
CA GLY A 79 2.08 -3.25 15.72
C GLY A 79 0.81 -2.40 15.57
N GLU A 80 0.61 -1.43 16.46
CA GLU A 80 -0.68 -0.74 16.59
C GLU A 80 -1.01 0.11 15.36
N ASP A 81 -0.03 0.85 14.85
CA ASP A 81 -0.25 1.73 13.70
C ASP A 81 -0.54 0.94 12.42
N MET A 82 0.13 -0.20 12.21
CA MET A 82 -0.21 -1.11 11.11
C MET A 82 -1.63 -1.68 11.24
N ARG A 83 -2.09 -2.05 12.44
CA ARG A 83 -3.47 -2.50 12.64
C ARG A 83 -4.50 -1.40 12.38
N ARG A 84 -4.20 -0.16 12.79
CA ARG A 84 -5.04 1.00 12.43
C ARG A 84 -5.08 1.19 10.91
N LEU A 85 -3.94 1.11 10.23
CA LEU A 85 -3.88 1.21 8.78
C LEU A 85 -4.79 0.17 8.10
N VAL A 86 -4.77 -1.09 8.56
CA VAL A 86 -5.66 -2.15 8.04
C VAL A 86 -7.13 -1.78 8.20
N ALA A 87 -7.52 -1.24 9.36
CA ALA A 87 -8.90 -0.80 9.61
C ALA A 87 -9.31 0.38 8.72
N GLU A 88 -8.46 1.41 8.61
CA GLU A 88 -8.71 2.58 7.76
C GLU A 88 -8.79 2.21 6.28
N LEU A 89 -7.92 1.30 5.82
CA LEU A 89 -7.98 0.76 4.47
C LEU A 89 -9.27 -0.02 4.23
N GLY A 90 -9.78 -0.73 5.23
CA GLY A 90 -11.05 -1.46 5.16
C GLY A 90 -12.28 -0.54 5.13
N ASP A 91 -12.24 0.60 5.82
CA ASP A 91 -13.32 1.61 5.81
C ASP A 91 -13.37 2.37 4.47
N LEU A 92 -12.21 2.81 3.96
CA LEU A 92 -12.10 3.56 2.70
C LEU A 92 -12.69 2.83 1.49
N VAL A 93 -12.72 1.50 1.57
CA VAL A 93 -13.05 0.59 0.45
C VAL A 93 -14.39 -0.13 0.64
N SER A 94 -15.10 0.11 1.75
CA SER A 94 -16.45 -0.44 2.01
C SER A 94 -17.56 0.40 1.39
#